data_AF-A0A2G7M3W5-F1
#
_entry.id   AF-A0A2G7M3W5-F1
#
_cell.length_a   1.000
_cell.length_b   1.000
_cell.length_c   1.000
_cell.angle_alpha   90.00
_cell.angle_beta   90.00
_cell.angle_gamma   90.00
#
_symmetry.space_group_name_H-M   'P 1'
#
loop_
_entity.id
_entity.type
_entity.pdbx_description
1 polymer ?
#
loop_
_entity_poly.entity_id
_entity_poly.type
_entity_poly.pdbx_seq_one_letter_code
_entity_poly.pdbx_strand_id
1 'polypeptide(L)'
;MAEIPASYVIDGHVILQRFMWENLDKSCKEQILTTLVYEWWDKGECEKPLESLPDFLKPYANSFASSQGANCLAAVLFAISKGKQEWFIYEWVHQKTFLEKLKQYDYEELLTDELHHGDVVLWTDENGIIQHAAYHLGEELYFNKDGQTIFNPWKILSKEQLYKEWEHLTIVKYRPCNELF
;
A
#
# COMPACT_ATOMS: atom_id res chain seq x y z
N MET A 1 31.96 -1.92 5.22
CA MET A 1 30.73 -2.66 4.88
C MET A 1 30.80 -3.98 5.58
N ALA A 2 29.70 -4.43 6.19
CA ALA A 2 29.68 -5.73 6.82
C ALA A 2 29.68 -6.80 5.72
N GLU A 3 30.58 -7.77 5.81
CA GLU A 3 30.86 -8.71 4.72
C GLU A 3 29.93 -9.92 4.86
N ILE A 4 29.07 -10.17 3.86
CA ILE A 4 28.20 -11.34 3.85
C ILE A 4 29.08 -12.60 3.71
N PRO A 5 28.99 -13.58 4.62
CA PRO A 5 29.82 -14.78 4.55
C PRO A 5 29.69 -15.48 3.19
N ALA A 6 30.82 -15.83 2.58
CA ALA A 6 30.87 -16.42 1.24
C ALA A 6 30.04 -17.71 1.09
N SER A 7 29.83 -18.45 2.18
CA SER A 7 28.97 -19.64 2.22
C SER A 7 27.49 -19.35 1.92
N TYR A 8 27.07 -18.09 2.00
CA TYR A 8 25.70 -17.66 1.71
C TYR A 8 25.55 -17.02 0.34
N VAL A 9 26.61 -17.00 -0.48
CA VAL A 9 26.58 -16.45 -1.84
C VAL A 9 26.66 -17.59 -2.84
N ILE A 10 25.64 -17.74 -3.67
CA ILE A 10 25.58 -18.74 -4.76
C ILE A 10 25.38 -17.97 -6.06
N ASP A 11 26.28 -18.18 -7.03
CA ASP A 11 26.24 -17.53 -8.35
C ASP A 11 26.07 -16.00 -8.28
N GLY A 12 26.76 -15.35 -7.33
CA GLY A 12 26.68 -13.90 -7.13
C GLY A 12 25.42 -13.41 -6.42
N HIS A 13 24.49 -14.31 -6.05
CA HIS A 13 23.27 -13.99 -5.33
C HIS A 13 23.39 -14.37 -3.85
N VAL A 14 22.85 -13.53 -2.98
CA VAL A 14 22.77 -13.81 -1.54
C VAL A 14 21.57 -14.72 -1.29
N ILE A 15 21.81 -15.91 -0.75
CA ILE A 15 20.77 -16.88 -0.42
C ILE A 15 20.31 -16.64 1.01
N LEU A 16 19.17 -15.97 1.15
CA LEU A 16 18.57 -15.71 2.46
C LEU A 16 17.85 -16.95 2.99
N GLN A 17 18.39 -17.53 4.06
CA GLN A 17 17.75 -18.61 4.82
C GLN A 17 17.66 -18.22 6.29
N ARG A 18 16.72 -18.82 7.01
CA ARG A 18 16.51 -18.53 8.44
C ARG A 18 17.80 -18.65 9.26
N PHE A 19 18.58 -19.72 9.06
CA PHE A 19 19.83 -19.93 9.78
C PHE A 19 20.84 -18.80 9.51
N MET A 20 21.02 -18.41 8.24
CA MET A 20 21.84 -17.24 7.90
C MET A 20 21.31 -16.00 8.64
N TRP A 21 20.04 -15.67 8.47
CA TRP A 21 19.42 -14.47 9.03
C TRP A 21 19.57 -14.37 10.55
N GLU A 22 19.41 -15.47 11.27
CA GLU A 22 19.56 -15.52 12.72
C GLU A 22 21.01 -15.28 13.16
N ASN A 23 22.00 -15.67 12.35
CA ASN A 23 23.43 -15.57 12.64
C ASN A 23 24.13 -14.32 12.07
N LEU A 24 23.48 -13.54 11.21
CA LEU A 24 24.02 -12.26 10.74
C LEU A 24 24.06 -11.24 11.88
N ASP A 25 25.07 -10.38 11.86
CA ASP A 25 25.07 -9.19 12.71
C ASP A 25 23.97 -8.20 12.27
N LYS A 26 23.65 -7.25 13.17
CA LYS A 26 22.60 -6.25 12.92
C LYS A 26 22.90 -5.39 11.69
N SER A 27 24.17 -5.04 11.44
CA SER A 27 24.56 -4.16 10.33
C SER A 27 24.37 -4.85 8.97
N CYS A 28 24.69 -6.14 8.86
CA CYS A 28 24.41 -6.96 7.68
C CYS A 28 22.91 -7.04 7.40
N LYS A 29 22.09 -7.28 8.44
CA LYS A 29 20.64 -7.34 8.30
C LYS A 29 20.07 -6.02 7.81
N GLU A 30 20.51 -4.90 8.38
CA GLU A 30 20.12 -3.56 7.94
C GLU A 30 20.51 -3.33 6.48
N GLN A 31 21.74 -3.66 6.09
CA GLN A 31 22.21 -3.48 4.72
C GLN A 31 21.41 -4.33 3.71
N ILE A 32 21.12 -5.60 4.04
CA ILE A 32 20.30 -6.48 3.21
C ILE A 32 18.89 -5.90 3.05
N LEU A 33 18.25 -5.50 4.15
CA LEU A 33 16.91 -4.91 4.10
C LEU A 33 16.90 -3.61 3.29
N THR A 34 17.86 -2.70 3.51
CA THR A 34 17.97 -1.47 2.72
C THR A 34 18.18 -1.75 1.24
N THR A 35 18.98 -2.76 0.88
CA THR A 35 19.20 -3.15 -0.51
C THR A 35 17.93 -3.71 -1.13
N LEU A 36 17.22 -4.61 -0.44
CA LEU A 36 15.94 -5.16 -0.89
C LEU A 36 14.90 -4.04 -1.11
N VAL A 37 14.81 -3.10 -0.16
CA VAL A 37 13.96 -1.92 -0.27
C VAL A 37 14.37 -1.02 -1.43
N TYR A 38 15.66 -0.82 -1.65
CA TYR A 38 16.11 0.04 -2.73
C TYR A 38 15.86 -0.59 -4.11
N GLU A 39 16.17 -1.87 -4.27
CA GLU A 39 16.11 -2.58 -5.55
C GLU A 39 14.70 -3.00 -5.94
N TRP A 40 13.89 -3.46 -4.99
CA TRP A 40 12.57 -4.05 -5.30
C TRP A 40 11.41 -3.07 -5.17
N TRP A 41 11.67 -1.86 -4.69
CA TRP A 41 10.61 -0.97 -4.26
C TRP A 41 10.81 0.48 -4.72
N ASP A 42 11.14 0.64 -5.99
CA ASP A 42 11.32 1.95 -6.66
C ASP A 42 12.13 2.92 -5.81
N LYS A 43 13.29 2.46 -5.33
CA LYS A 43 14.24 3.25 -4.52
C LYS A 43 13.62 3.79 -3.21
N GLY A 44 12.52 3.24 -2.74
CA GLY A 44 11.77 3.69 -1.57
C GLY A 44 11.00 5.00 -1.78
N GLU A 45 10.72 5.39 -3.02
CA GLU A 45 10.04 6.64 -3.34
C GLU A 45 8.64 6.70 -2.69
N CYS A 46 8.43 7.68 -1.82
CA CYS A 46 7.15 7.99 -1.18
C CYS A 46 7.09 9.46 -0.82
N GLU A 47 5.88 9.99 -0.75
CA GLU A 47 5.64 11.35 -0.30
C GLU A 47 5.62 11.43 1.22
N LYS A 48 5.99 12.59 1.76
CA LYS A 48 5.93 12.81 3.21
C LYS A 48 4.46 12.83 3.67
N PRO A 49 4.14 12.25 4.83
CA PRO A 49 2.82 12.38 5.41
C PRO A 49 2.44 13.84 5.63
N LEU A 50 1.20 14.19 5.28
CA LEU A 50 0.62 15.51 5.58
C LEU A 50 0.54 15.73 7.08
N GLU A 51 0.69 16.98 7.53
CA GLU A 51 0.43 17.33 8.94
C GLU A 51 -1.03 17.04 9.34
N SER A 52 -1.95 17.15 8.37
CA SER A 52 -3.37 16.85 8.48
C SER A 52 -3.71 15.35 8.37
N LEU A 53 -2.72 14.47 8.22
CA LEU A 53 -2.97 13.03 8.10
C LEU A 53 -3.75 12.53 9.34
N PRO A 54 -4.89 11.83 9.17
CA PRO A 54 -5.65 11.29 10.29
C PRO A 54 -4.80 10.40 11.20
N ASP A 55 -4.97 10.53 12.52
CA ASP A 55 -4.16 9.83 13.52
C ASP A 55 -4.13 8.31 13.33
N PHE A 56 -5.25 7.72 12.89
CA PHE A 56 -5.36 6.28 12.67
C PHE A 56 -4.54 5.78 11.46
N LEU A 57 -4.19 6.65 10.51
CA LEU A 57 -3.32 6.30 9.37
C LEU A 57 -1.83 6.50 9.67
N LYS A 58 -1.47 7.36 10.64
CA LYS A 58 -0.07 7.68 10.98
C LYS A 58 0.83 6.45 11.23
N PRO A 59 0.38 5.38 11.93
CA PRO A 59 1.21 4.19 12.13
C PRO A 59 1.54 3.44 10.84
N TYR A 60 0.71 3.61 9.81
CA TYR A 60 0.76 2.86 8.57
C TYR A 60 1.35 3.68 7.42
N ALA A 61 1.42 5.01 7.54
CA ALA A 61 1.99 5.85 6.50
C ALA A 61 3.48 5.57 6.30
N ASN A 62 3.85 5.17 5.09
CA ASN A 62 5.23 4.85 4.69
C ASN A 62 5.90 3.81 5.59
N SER A 63 5.14 2.79 5.98
CA SER A 63 5.60 1.71 6.84
C SER A 63 5.36 0.33 6.22
N PHE A 64 5.94 -0.69 6.84
CA PHE A 64 5.83 -2.08 6.39
C PHE A 64 4.89 -2.88 7.27
N ALA A 65 4.23 -3.85 6.65
CA ALA A 65 3.45 -4.83 7.38
C ALA A 65 4.36 -5.77 8.18
N SER A 66 3.93 -6.10 9.39
CA SER A 66 4.57 -7.13 10.21
C SER A 66 4.09 -8.55 9.86
N SER A 67 3.02 -8.66 9.07
CA SER A 67 2.41 -9.92 8.62
C SER A 67 2.05 -9.90 7.15
N GLN A 68 2.02 -11.08 6.53
CA GLN A 68 1.61 -11.26 5.13
C GLN A 68 0.07 -11.12 5.00
N GLY A 69 -0.41 -10.81 3.80
CA GLY A 69 -1.82 -10.96 3.42
C GLY A 69 -2.52 -9.64 3.12
N ALA A 70 -2.18 -8.56 3.82
CA ALA A 70 -2.69 -7.23 3.55
C ALA A 70 -2.53 -6.85 2.07
N ASN A 71 -3.60 -6.37 1.42
CA ASN A 71 -3.56 -5.91 0.03
C ASN A 71 -4.08 -4.46 -0.14
N CYS A 72 -4.08 -3.93 -1.36
CA CYS A 72 -4.56 -2.57 -1.65
C CYS A 72 -6.01 -2.34 -1.18
N LEU A 73 -6.88 -3.33 -1.38
CA LEU A 73 -8.29 -3.29 -0.97
C LEU A 73 -8.42 -3.20 0.55
N ALA A 74 -7.59 -3.93 1.29
CA ALA A 74 -7.53 -3.90 2.75
C ALA A 74 -7.11 -2.52 3.29
N ALA A 75 -6.11 -1.90 2.67
CA ALA A 75 -5.65 -0.55 3.03
C ALA A 75 -6.77 0.49 2.87
N VAL A 76 -7.52 0.40 1.76
CA VAL A 76 -8.67 1.28 1.52
C VAL A 76 -9.80 1.01 2.52
N LEU A 77 -10.17 -0.26 2.78
CA LEU A 77 -11.21 -0.57 3.77
C LEU A 77 -10.87 -0.06 5.16
N PHE A 78 -9.61 -0.18 5.58
CA PHE A 78 -9.15 0.40 6.82
C PHE A 78 -9.32 1.93 6.83
N ALA A 79 -8.91 2.61 5.74
CA ALA A 79 -9.03 4.05 5.59
C ALA A 79 -10.48 4.55 5.67
N ILE A 80 -11.39 3.97 4.88
CA ILE A 80 -12.81 4.36 4.88
C ILE A 80 -13.52 4.00 6.18
N SER A 81 -13.04 2.98 6.91
CA SER A 81 -13.55 2.66 8.26
C SER A 81 -13.15 3.68 9.32
N LYS A 82 -12.32 4.67 8.97
CA LYS A 82 -11.74 5.68 9.86
C LYS A 82 -11.00 5.03 11.05
N GLY A 83 -10.31 3.92 10.78
CA GLY A 83 -9.58 3.13 11.78
C GLY A 83 -10.44 2.33 12.76
N LYS A 84 -11.78 2.36 12.65
CA LYS A 84 -12.68 1.67 13.59
C LYS A 84 -12.59 0.14 13.50
N GLN A 85 -12.11 -0.38 12.38
CA GLN A 85 -11.95 -1.81 12.11
C GLN A 85 -10.47 -2.10 11.81
N GLU A 86 -9.63 -2.00 12.85
CA GLU A 86 -8.18 -2.10 12.70
C GLU A 86 -7.73 -3.40 12.01
N TRP A 87 -8.41 -4.51 12.28
CA TRP A 87 -8.09 -5.80 11.67
C TRP A 87 -8.12 -5.76 10.13
N PHE A 88 -8.89 -4.86 9.49
CA PHE A 88 -8.93 -4.75 8.04
C PHE A 88 -7.55 -4.55 7.42
N ILE A 89 -6.68 -3.73 8.02
CA ILE A 89 -5.39 -3.39 7.39
C ILE A 89 -4.45 -4.59 7.25
N TYR A 90 -4.70 -5.68 7.97
CA TYR A 90 -3.88 -6.89 7.97
C TYR A 90 -4.42 -8.02 7.09
N GLU A 91 -5.62 -7.86 6.51
CA GLU A 91 -6.33 -8.94 5.82
C GLU A 91 -6.09 -8.96 4.32
N TRP A 92 -6.24 -10.14 3.74
CA TRP A 92 -6.42 -10.26 2.30
C TRP A 92 -7.90 -10.09 1.93
N VAL A 93 -8.23 -9.00 1.26
CA VAL A 93 -9.62 -8.68 0.90
C VAL A 93 -9.87 -9.04 -0.57
N HIS A 94 -10.93 -9.80 -0.82
CA HIS A 94 -11.39 -10.11 -2.18
C HIS A 94 -12.27 -8.97 -2.75
N GLN A 95 -12.20 -8.72 -4.06
CA GLN A 95 -12.95 -7.65 -4.74
C GLN A 95 -14.45 -7.64 -4.43
N LYS A 96 -15.11 -8.81 -4.43
CA LYS A 96 -16.54 -8.89 -4.09
C LYS A 96 -16.83 -8.33 -2.69
N THR A 97 -16.05 -8.74 -1.70
CA THR A 97 -16.15 -8.25 -0.32
C THR A 97 -15.87 -6.75 -0.25
N PHE A 98 -14.87 -6.28 -0.99
CA PHE A 98 -14.51 -4.87 -1.05
C PHE A 98 -15.67 -4.00 -1.57
N LEU A 99 -16.28 -4.37 -2.71
CA LEU A 99 -17.41 -3.65 -3.28
C LEU A 99 -18.65 -3.67 -2.38
N GLU A 100 -18.94 -4.82 -1.75
CA GLU A 100 -20.02 -4.92 -0.75
C GLU A 100 -19.76 -3.99 0.45
N LYS A 101 -18.51 -3.86 0.89
CA LYS A 101 -18.11 -2.97 1.98
C LYS A 101 -18.18 -1.50 1.59
N LEU A 102 -17.71 -1.11 0.41
CA LEU A 102 -17.89 0.26 -0.10
C LEU A 102 -19.36 0.68 -0.05
N LYS A 103 -20.25 -0.18 -0.52
CA LYS A 103 -21.70 0.06 -0.44
C LYS A 103 -22.21 0.18 1.01
N GLN A 104 -21.71 -0.64 1.94
CA GLN A 104 -22.07 -0.55 3.36
C GLN A 104 -21.58 0.73 4.04
N TYR A 105 -20.52 1.35 3.52
CA TYR A 105 -20.00 2.65 3.96
C TYR A 105 -20.61 3.83 3.17
N ASP A 106 -21.68 3.59 2.41
CA ASP A 106 -22.39 4.60 1.59
C ASP A 106 -21.48 5.28 0.54
N TYR A 107 -20.56 4.53 -0.06
CA TYR A 107 -19.79 5.03 -1.20
C TYR A 107 -20.53 4.80 -2.51
N GLU A 108 -20.58 5.83 -3.35
CA GLU A 108 -21.16 5.78 -4.70
C GLU A 108 -20.12 6.11 -5.75
N GLU A 109 -20.28 5.55 -6.94
CA GLU A 109 -19.40 5.79 -8.08
C GLU A 109 -19.55 7.24 -8.58
N LEU A 110 -18.41 7.90 -8.81
CA LEU A 110 -18.36 9.26 -9.33
C LEU A 110 -18.25 9.27 -10.86
N LEU A 111 -19.04 10.14 -11.49
CA LEU A 111 -18.93 10.45 -12.92
C LEU A 111 -18.05 11.69 -13.20
N THR A 112 -17.57 12.37 -12.16
CA THR A 112 -16.73 13.57 -12.25
C THR A 112 -15.25 13.24 -12.07
N ASP A 113 -14.38 14.09 -12.62
CA ASP A 113 -12.94 13.97 -12.47
C ASP A 113 -12.38 14.57 -11.20
N GLU A 114 -13.16 15.44 -10.53
CA GLU A 114 -12.74 16.13 -9.32
C GLU A 114 -12.78 15.19 -8.11
N LEU A 115 -11.62 14.96 -7.49
CA LEU A 115 -11.45 14.15 -6.30
C LEU A 115 -11.25 15.01 -5.05
N HIS A 116 -11.82 14.56 -3.94
CA HIS A 116 -11.74 15.19 -2.62
C HIS A 116 -11.12 14.23 -1.61
N HIS A 117 -10.63 14.75 -0.48
CA HIS A 117 -10.22 13.89 0.64
C HIS A 117 -11.38 12.95 1.00
N GLY A 118 -11.08 11.67 1.19
CA GLY A 118 -12.11 10.66 1.46
C GLY A 118 -12.52 9.83 0.26
N ASP A 119 -12.23 10.29 -0.97
CA ASP A 119 -12.55 9.52 -2.16
C ASP A 119 -11.66 8.29 -2.29
N VAL A 120 -12.17 7.32 -3.03
CA VAL A 120 -11.46 6.08 -3.37
C VAL A 120 -11.28 6.02 -4.88
N VAL A 121 -10.09 5.64 -5.31
CA VAL A 121 -9.77 5.41 -6.72
C VAL A 121 -9.40 3.94 -6.90
N LEU A 122 -9.98 3.31 -7.91
CA LEU A 122 -9.73 1.93 -8.31
C LEU A 122 -9.15 1.92 -9.72
N TRP A 123 -8.27 0.98 -9.98
CA TRP A 123 -7.79 0.65 -11.31
C TRP A 123 -8.22 -0.76 -11.66
N THR A 124 -8.92 -0.89 -12.78
CA THR A 124 -9.56 -2.12 -13.23
C THR A 124 -9.07 -2.53 -14.61
N ASP A 125 -8.96 -3.83 -14.84
CA ASP A 125 -8.68 -4.36 -16.17
C ASP A 125 -9.93 -4.36 -17.08
N GLU A 126 -9.77 -4.82 -18.31
CA GLU A 126 -10.84 -4.91 -19.31
C GLU A 126 -12.04 -5.78 -18.90
N ASN A 127 -11.85 -6.68 -17.92
CA ASN A 127 -12.90 -7.55 -17.38
C ASN A 127 -13.53 -6.96 -16.10
N GLY A 128 -13.14 -5.76 -15.70
CA GLY A 128 -13.61 -5.11 -14.48
C GLY A 128 -13.01 -5.70 -13.21
N ILE A 129 -11.90 -6.43 -13.29
CA ILE A 129 -11.18 -6.93 -12.10
C ILE A 129 -10.29 -5.82 -11.58
N ILE A 130 -10.41 -5.53 -10.27
CA ILE A 130 -9.62 -4.51 -9.59
C ILE A 130 -8.20 -5.03 -9.42
N GLN A 131 -7.25 -4.32 -10.02
CA GLN A 131 -5.82 -4.58 -9.89
C GLN A 131 -5.20 -3.70 -8.80
N HIS A 132 -5.70 -2.47 -8.60
CA HIS A 132 -5.23 -1.58 -7.56
C HIS A 132 -6.34 -0.70 -6.98
N ALA A 133 -6.14 -0.22 -5.74
CA ALA A 133 -7.04 0.68 -5.05
C ALA A 133 -6.27 1.61 -4.12
N ALA A 134 -6.70 2.87 -4.05
CA ALA A 134 -6.08 3.88 -3.20
C ALA A 134 -7.13 4.83 -2.59
N TYR A 135 -6.81 5.38 -1.42
CA TYR A 135 -7.62 6.34 -0.68
C TYR A 135 -7.04 7.75 -0.81
N HIS A 136 -7.85 8.71 -1.25
CA HIS A 136 -7.44 10.09 -1.49
C HIS A 136 -7.31 10.86 -0.18
N LEU A 137 -6.10 11.33 0.13
CA LEU A 137 -5.77 12.09 1.34
C LEU A 137 -5.94 13.61 1.19
N GLY A 138 -6.34 14.09 0.01
CA GLY A 138 -6.24 15.51 -0.32
C GLY A 138 -4.87 15.86 -0.89
N GLU A 139 -4.73 17.09 -1.40
CA GLU A 139 -3.47 17.62 -1.95
C GLU A 139 -2.81 16.70 -3.01
N GLU A 140 -3.63 16.02 -3.81
CA GLU A 140 -3.18 15.04 -4.82
C GLU A 140 -2.35 13.88 -4.24
N LEU A 141 -2.50 13.56 -2.94
CA LEU A 141 -1.83 12.45 -2.26
C LEU A 141 -2.78 11.28 -1.98
N TYR A 142 -2.21 10.08 -1.98
CA TYR A 142 -2.97 8.84 -1.87
C TYR A 142 -2.33 7.86 -0.90
N PHE A 143 -3.12 7.36 0.06
CA PHE A 143 -2.76 6.21 0.88
C PHE A 143 -3.10 4.91 0.15
N ASN A 144 -2.13 4.02 0.02
CA ASN A 144 -2.31 2.75 -0.69
C ASN A 144 -1.34 1.67 -0.17
N LYS A 145 -1.55 0.45 -0.64
CA LYS A 145 -0.62 -0.67 -0.46
C LYS A 145 -0.36 -1.33 -1.79
N ASP A 146 0.87 -1.29 -2.23
CA ASP A 146 1.29 -1.82 -3.52
C ASP A 146 1.70 -3.29 -3.40
N GLY A 147 0.73 -4.21 -3.45
CA GLY A 147 0.96 -5.66 -3.39
C GLY A 147 0.52 -6.33 -2.08
N GLN A 148 0.81 -7.62 -1.93
CA GLN A 148 0.22 -8.47 -0.89
C GLN A 148 1.22 -8.93 0.19
N THR A 149 2.51 -8.68 -0.04
CA THR A 149 3.56 -9.19 0.82
C THR A 149 3.98 -8.19 1.89
N ILE A 150 4.75 -8.65 2.88
CA ILE A 150 5.43 -7.78 3.87
C ILE A 150 6.49 -6.86 3.25
N PHE A 151 7.01 -7.19 2.07
CA PHE A 151 8.00 -6.36 1.36
C PHE A 151 7.35 -5.24 0.57
N ASN A 152 6.04 -5.38 0.36
CA ASN A 152 5.21 -4.30 -0.11
C ASN A 152 4.84 -3.42 1.09
N PRO A 153 5.08 -2.12 1.06
CA PRO A 153 4.71 -1.20 2.14
C PRO A 153 3.22 -0.85 2.12
N TRP A 154 2.81 -0.03 3.09
CA TRP A 154 1.81 1.00 2.84
C TRP A 154 2.52 2.32 2.50
N LYS A 155 2.08 3.00 1.46
CA LYS A 155 2.69 4.26 0.98
C LYS A 155 1.70 5.40 0.93
N ILE A 156 2.27 6.58 1.06
CA ILE A 156 1.70 7.80 0.49
C ILE A 156 2.41 8.08 -0.83
N LEU A 157 1.65 8.17 -1.91
CA LEU A 157 2.14 8.51 -3.24
C LEU A 157 1.45 9.76 -3.76
N SER A 158 2.16 10.51 -4.60
CA SER A 158 1.56 11.56 -5.40
C SER A 158 0.66 10.97 -6.48
N LYS A 159 -0.32 11.75 -6.94
CA LYS A 159 -1.16 11.40 -8.08
C LYS A 159 -0.33 11.04 -9.30
N GLU A 160 0.70 11.82 -9.60
CA GLU A 160 1.53 11.62 -10.79
C GLU A 160 2.19 10.25 -10.77
N GLN A 161 2.81 9.87 -9.65
CA GLN A 161 3.43 8.55 -9.49
C GLN A 161 2.38 7.44 -9.61
N LEU A 162 1.31 7.53 -8.82
CA LEU A 162 0.31 6.46 -8.74
C LEU A 162 -0.43 6.28 -10.08
N TYR A 163 -0.83 7.37 -10.74
CA TYR A 163 -1.57 7.27 -12.00
C TYR A 163 -0.68 6.77 -13.14
N LYS A 164 0.59 7.15 -13.16
CA LYS A 164 1.55 6.68 -14.15
C LYS A 164 1.79 5.18 -14.02
N GLU A 165 1.93 4.68 -12.80
CA GLU A 165 2.14 3.25 -12.54
C GLU A 165 0.99 2.39 -13.10
N TRP A 166 -0.24 2.85 -12.92
CA TRP A 166 -1.46 2.14 -13.29
C TRP A 166 -2.13 2.70 -14.56
N GLU A 167 -1.40 3.45 -15.41
CA GLU A 167 -1.96 4.17 -16.57
C GLU A 167 -2.57 3.28 -17.65
N HIS A 168 -2.19 2.00 -17.64
CA HIS A 168 -2.66 0.98 -18.58
C HIS A 168 -4.03 0.38 -18.20
N LEU A 169 -4.63 0.82 -17.10
CA LEU A 169 -5.90 0.32 -16.56
C LEU A 169 -6.99 1.39 -16.59
N THR A 170 -8.24 0.93 -16.46
CA THR A 170 -9.41 1.81 -16.38
C THR A 170 -9.62 2.31 -14.96
N ILE A 171 -9.73 3.63 -14.81
CA ILE A 171 -9.93 4.27 -13.51
C ILE A 171 -11.42 4.34 -13.17
N VAL A 172 -11.77 3.92 -11.95
CA VAL A 172 -13.11 4.07 -11.36
C VAL A 172 -12.99 4.80 -10.03
N LYS A 173 -13.90 5.73 -9.75
CA LYS A 173 -13.81 6.64 -8.59
C LYS A 173 -15.05 6.47 -7.72
N TYR A 174 -14.89 6.53 -6.41
CA TYR A 174 -15.99 6.42 -5.44
C TYR A 174 -15.90 7.53 -4.38
N ARG A 175 -17.05 8.02 -3.91
CA ARG A 175 -17.16 9.05 -2.86
C ARG A 175 -18.18 8.67 -1.80
N PRO A 176 -17.94 8.95 -0.52
CA PRO A 176 -18.96 8.80 0.51
C PRO A 176 -20.12 9.79 0.32
N CYS A 177 -21.37 9.31 0.31
CA CYS A 177 -22.55 10.17 0.19
C CYS A 177 -22.88 10.95 1.47
N ASN A 178 -22.37 10.51 2.63
CA ASN A 178 -22.78 11.00 3.95
C ASN A 178 -21.66 11.73 4.73
N GLU A 179 -20.77 12.47 4.05
CA GLU A 179 -19.91 13.42 4.76
C GLU A 179 -20.68 14.73 5.03
N LEU A 180 -21.42 14.73 6.15
CA LEU A 180 -21.69 15.98 6.85
C LEU A 180 -20.35 16.51 7.36
N PHE A 181 -19.94 17.65 6.79
CA PHE A 181 -18.80 18.47 7.20
C PHE A 181 -18.69 18.63 8.72
#